data_AF-A0A838VLA0-F1
#
_entry.id   AF-A0A838VLA0-F1
#
_cell.length_a   1.000
_cell.length_b   1.000
_cell.length_c   1.000
_cell.angle_alpha   90.00
_cell.angle_beta   90.00
_cell.angle_gamma   90.00
#
_symmetry.space_group_name_H-M   'P 1'
#
loop_
_entity.id
_entity.type
_entity.pdbx_description
1 polymer ?
#
loop_
_entity_poly.entity_id
_entity_poly.type
_entity_poly.pdbx_seq_one_letter_code
_entity_poly.pdbx_strand_id
1 'polypeptide(L)'
;MVAKSLLPLENNAPGHICPFDQACSYLEAAAKELKLDPGLLEILSHPRKVVTVSVPVKRDNGEVQVLAGHRVQHCDVLGPYKGGTRYHPAVTVREVSALAMLMTWKCALLGIPYGGGKGGIAIEPKSYSVGELERITRRYISELIKDIGPEVDIPAPDMGTSSREMAWMMDTYSVNVGHAVPGIVTGKPLSIGGSRGRELATGRGVMIVVREALATRGKSLVGARVVIQGFG
;
A
#
# COMPACT_ATOMS: atom_id res chain seq x y z
N MET A 1 -10.87 14.18 -33.65
CA MET A 1 -9.64 14.14 -32.84
C MET A 1 -9.95 13.38 -31.56
N VAL A 2 -9.65 12.08 -31.52
CA VAL A 2 -9.87 11.24 -30.33
C VAL A 2 -8.70 11.46 -29.38
N ALA A 3 -9.01 11.83 -28.14
CA ALA A 3 -8.04 12.16 -27.10
C ALA A 3 -7.05 11.00 -26.89
N LYS A 4 -5.75 11.34 -26.83
CA LYS A 4 -4.69 10.41 -26.41
C LYS A 4 -5.05 9.84 -25.03
N SER A 5 -4.87 8.54 -24.87
CA SER A 5 -4.99 7.81 -23.60
C SER A 5 -4.38 8.61 -22.44
N LEU A 6 -5.16 8.84 -21.39
CA LEU A 6 -4.81 9.59 -20.18
C LEU A 6 -4.07 8.74 -19.13
N LEU A 7 -3.64 7.53 -19.49
CA LEU A 7 -2.80 6.72 -18.61
C LEU A 7 -1.34 7.18 -18.76
N PRO A 8 -0.62 7.51 -17.68
CA PRO A 8 0.80 7.81 -17.76
C PRO A 8 1.51 6.65 -18.46
N LEU A 9 2.10 6.94 -19.61
CA LEU A 9 2.95 5.99 -20.33
C LEU A 9 4.13 5.65 -19.43
N GLU A 10 4.37 4.35 -19.26
CA GLU A 10 5.47 3.80 -18.46
C GLU A 10 6.81 4.45 -18.85
N ASN A 11 7.70 4.59 -17.86
CA ASN A 11 9.02 5.14 -18.09
C ASN A 11 9.88 4.13 -18.88
N ASN A 12 9.95 4.31 -20.20
CA ASN A 12 10.68 3.43 -21.13
C ASN A 12 12.21 3.67 -21.14
N ALA A 13 12.80 4.08 -20.02
CA ALA A 13 14.24 4.27 -19.93
C ALA A 13 14.97 2.91 -20.04
N PRO A 14 16.08 2.81 -20.79
CA PRO A 14 16.86 1.58 -20.89
C PRO A 14 17.36 1.15 -19.51
N GLY A 15 16.98 -0.06 -19.08
CA GLY A 15 17.28 -0.60 -17.74
C GLY A 15 16.15 -0.44 -16.71
N HIS A 16 15.03 0.20 -17.05
CA HIS A 16 13.85 0.25 -16.19
C HIS A 16 13.15 -1.12 -16.17
N ILE A 17 13.25 -1.82 -15.05
CA ILE A 17 12.44 -3.03 -14.79
C ILE A 17 11.14 -2.56 -14.16
N CYS A 18 10.00 -2.87 -14.81
CA CYS A 18 8.70 -2.58 -14.25
C CYS A 18 8.56 -3.28 -12.87
N PRO A 19 8.14 -2.58 -11.81
CA PRO A 19 8.00 -3.18 -10.48
C PRO A 19 7.12 -4.44 -10.46
N PHE A 20 6.11 -4.49 -11.33
CA PHE A 20 5.24 -5.65 -11.46
C PHE A 20 5.98 -6.86 -12.02
N ASP A 21 6.74 -6.67 -13.09
CA ASP A 21 7.49 -7.76 -13.73
C ASP A 21 8.58 -8.29 -12.78
N GLN A 22 9.20 -7.39 -12.00
CA GLN A 22 10.11 -7.80 -10.92
C GLN A 22 9.40 -8.64 -9.85
N ALA A 23 8.21 -8.24 -9.40
CA ALA A 23 7.45 -9.01 -8.42
C ALA A 23 7.05 -10.40 -8.96
N CYS A 24 6.62 -10.47 -10.23
CA CYS A 24 6.34 -11.74 -10.90
C CYS A 24 7.59 -12.63 -10.99
N SER A 25 8.77 -12.07 -11.28
CA SER A 25 10.02 -12.84 -11.32
C SER A 25 10.35 -13.52 -9.98
N TYR A 26 10.00 -12.89 -8.85
CA TYR A 26 10.16 -13.50 -7.53
C TYR A 26 9.19 -14.66 -7.31
N LEU A 27 7.94 -14.49 -7.75
CA LEU A 27 6.92 -15.53 -7.69
C LEU A 27 7.32 -16.74 -8.57
N GLU A 28 7.77 -16.51 -9.80
CA GLU A 28 8.24 -17.55 -10.71
C GLU A 28 9.42 -18.34 -10.13
N ALA A 29 10.40 -17.65 -9.55
CA ALA A 29 11.54 -18.28 -8.90
C ALA A 29 11.10 -19.19 -7.74
N ALA A 30 10.20 -18.70 -6.89
CA ALA A 30 9.64 -19.49 -5.79
C ALA A 30 8.78 -20.67 -6.28
N ALA A 31 7.96 -20.45 -7.31
CA ALA A 31 7.11 -21.48 -7.90
C ALA A 31 7.92 -22.63 -8.49
N LYS A 32 9.06 -22.33 -9.12
CA LYS A 32 9.99 -23.33 -9.64
C LYS A 32 10.58 -24.20 -8.51
N GLU A 33 11.02 -23.58 -7.43
CA GLU A 33 11.59 -24.29 -6.27
C GLU A 33 10.54 -25.18 -5.59
N LEU A 34 9.31 -24.67 -5.44
CA LEU A 34 8.21 -25.38 -4.82
C LEU A 34 7.51 -26.39 -5.75
N LYS A 35 7.89 -26.45 -7.04
CA LYS A 35 7.20 -27.21 -8.09
C LYS A 35 5.70 -26.93 -8.08
N LEU A 36 5.35 -25.65 -8.00
CA LEU A 36 3.98 -25.19 -7.91
C LEU A 36 3.18 -25.57 -9.16
N ASP A 37 1.90 -25.88 -8.98
CA ASP A 37 0.98 -26.08 -10.09
C ASP A 37 0.96 -24.83 -11.01
N PRO A 38 1.07 -24.99 -12.34
CA PRO A 38 1.08 -23.86 -13.27
C PRO A 38 -0.19 -23.01 -13.21
N GLY A 39 -1.35 -23.62 -12.96
CA GLY A 39 -2.61 -22.88 -12.80
C GLY A 39 -2.59 -22.01 -11.54
N LEU A 40 -2.01 -22.51 -10.45
CA LEU A 40 -1.83 -21.72 -9.24
C LEU A 40 -0.83 -20.56 -9.42
N LEU A 41 0.26 -20.78 -10.17
CA LEU A 41 1.17 -19.70 -10.55
C LEU A 41 0.46 -18.61 -11.35
N GLU A 42 -0.38 -19.00 -12.32
CA GLU A 42 -1.15 -18.06 -13.14
C GLU A 42 -2.11 -17.21 -12.30
N ILE A 43 -2.84 -17.85 -11.38
CA ILE A 43 -3.75 -17.17 -10.45
C ILE A 43 -2.98 -16.19 -9.56
N LEU A 44 -1.87 -16.62 -8.97
CA LEU A 44 -1.07 -15.81 -8.05
C LEU A 44 -0.29 -14.68 -8.73
N SER A 45 -0.14 -14.73 -10.05
CA SER A 45 0.52 -13.67 -10.83
C SER A 45 -0.41 -12.48 -11.08
N HIS A 46 -1.71 -12.63 -10.84
CA HIS A 46 -2.71 -11.60 -11.12
C HIS A 46 -3.45 -11.17 -9.84
N PRO A 47 -3.70 -9.87 -9.65
CA PRO A 47 -4.54 -9.43 -8.55
C PRO A 47 -5.99 -9.87 -8.79
N ARG A 48 -6.65 -10.37 -7.74
CA ARG A 48 -8.07 -10.75 -7.78
C ARG A 48 -9.00 -9.61 -8.17
N LYS A 49 -8.71 -8.39 -7.74
CA LYS A 49 -9.52 -7.20 -8.05
C LYS A 49 -8.68 -5.93 -8.08
N VAL A 50 -8.97 -5.07 -9.06
CA VAL A 50 -8.39 -3.73 -9.18
C VAL A 50 -9.54 -2.73 -9.27
N VAL A 51 -9.58 -1.79 -8.33
CA VAL A 51 -10.56 -0.70 -8.29
C VAL A 51 -9.86 0.59 -8.65
N THR A 52 -10.36 1.29 -9.67
CA THR A 52 -9.91 2.63 -10.04
C THR A 52 -11.08 3.59 -9.97
N VAL A 53 -10.89 4.70 -9.27
CA VAL A 53 -11.93 5.69 -8.99
C VAL A 53 -11.46 7.09 -9.37
N SER A 54 -12.43 7.91 -9.78
CA SER A 54 -12.21 9.34 -10.00
C SER A 54 -12.41 10.09 -8.68
N VAL A 55 -11.42 10.87 -8.28
CA VAL A 55 -11.41 11.65 -7.03
C VAL A 55 -11.45 13.14 -7.40
N PRO A 56 -12.66 13.72 -7.62
CA PRO A 56 -12.79 15.15 -7.85
C PRO A 56 -12.52 15.94 -6.57
N VAL A 57 -11.62 16.90 -6.63
CA VAL A 57 -11.25 17.80 -5.52
C VAL A 57 -11.30 19.25 -5.95
N LYS A 58 -11.91 20.10 -5.12
CA LYS A 58 -11.79 21.55 -5.22
C LYS A 58 -10.52 21.99 -4.47
N ARG A 59 -9.60 22.61 -5.19
CA ARG A 59 -8.36 23.19 -4.68
C ARG A 59 -8.64 24.46 -3.90
N ASP A 60 -7.68 24.88 -3.08
CA ASP A 60 -7.81 26.10 -2.27
C ASP A 60 -7.87 27.37 -3.15
N ASN A 61 -7.27 27.33 -4.34
CA ASN A 61 -7.37 28.39 -5.35
C ASN A 61 -8.73 28.42 -6.09
N GLY A 62 -9.64 27.49 -5.77
CA GLY A 62 -10.98 27.39 -6.38
C GLY A 62 -11.07 26.48 -7.60
N GLU A 63 -9.94 26.05 -8.19
CA GLU A 63 -9.93 25.13 -9.33
C GLU A 63 -10.44 23.74 -8.95
N VAL A 64 -11.00 23.03 -9.92
CA VAL A 64 -11.40 21.62 -9.75
C VAL A 64 -10.41 20.74 -10.49
N GLN A 65 -9.86 19.77 -9.77
CA GLN A 65 -8.99 18.73 -10.31
C GLN A 65 -9.63 17.37 -10.11
N VAL A 66 -9.52 16.48 -11.09
CA VAL A 66 -9.93 15.07 -10.96
C VAL A 66 -8.69 14.21 -10.92
N LEU A 67 -8.49 13.50 -9.82
CA LEU A 67 -7.36 12.59 -9.62
C LEU A 67 -7.81 11.14 -9.84
N ALA A 68 -6.92 10.28 -10.32
CA ALA A 68 -7.15 8.84 -10.34
C ALA A 68 -6.67 8.22 -9.02
N GLY A 69 -7.56 7.53 -8.32
CA GLY A 69 -7.22 6.72 -7.16
C GLY A 69 -7.33 5.23 -7.48
N HIS A 70 -6.41 4.43 -6.95
CA HIS A 70 -6.36 2.99 -7.18
C HIS A 70 -6.41 2.22 -5.87
N ARG A 71 -7.11 1.08 -5.83
CA ARG A 71 -7.03 0.06 -4.78
C ARG A 71 -6.95 -1.32 -5.41
N VAL A 72 -5.81 -1.98 -5.25
CA VAL A 72 -5.56 -3.34 -5.73
C VAL A 72 -5.69 -4.31 -4.56
N GLN A 73 -6.46 -5.36 -4.80
CA GLN A 73 -6.78 -6.45 -3.89
C GLN A 73 -6.26 -7.73 -4.52
N HIS A 74 -5.11 -8.21 -4.03
CA HIS A 74 -4.34 -9.24 -4.70
C HIS A 74 -4.88 -10.65 -4.41
N CYS A 75 -4.87 -11.05 -3.15
CA CYS A 75 -5.28 -12.39 -2.71
C CYS A 75 -5.83 -12.29 -1.29
N ASP A 76 -6.96 -12.94 -1.01
CA ASP A 76 -7.68 -12.97 0.27
C ASP A 76 -7.76 -14.38 0.89
N VAL A 77 -7.01 -15.35 0.37
CA VAL A 77 -7.08 -16.76 0.82
C VAL A 77 -6.82 -16.91 2.33
N LEU A 78 -5.93 -16.11 2.90
CA LEU A 78 -5.61 -16.14 4.34
C LEU A 78 -6.48 -15.19 5.18
N GLY A 79 -7.30 -14.35 4.56
CA GLY A 79 -8.12 -13.34 5.22
C GLY A 79 -8.19 -12.01 4.47
N PRO A 80 -8.73 -10.95 5.11
CA PRO A 80 -8.96 -9.65 4.49
C PRO A 80 -7.71 -9.07 3.83
N TYR A 81 -7.87 -8.29 2.77
CA TYR A 81 -6.74 -7.64 2.11
C TYR A 81 -6.08 -6.63 3.07
N LYS A 82 -4.75 -6.65 3.14
CA LYS A 82 -3.99 -5.71 3.97
C LYS A 82 -2.93 -4.99 3.15
N GLY A 83 -2.94 -3.67 3.24
CA GLY A 83 -1.78 -2.86 2.86
C GLY A 83 -2.07 -1.38 2.66
N GLY A 84 -0.97 -0.63 2.55
CA GLY A 84 -0.98 0.83 2.66
C GLY A 84 -1.53 1.59 1.45
N THR A 85 -1.77 2.88 1.64
CA THR A 85 -2.18 3.84 0.62
C THR A 85 -1.07 4.85 0.39
N ARG A 86 -0.54 4.91 -0.84
CA ARG A 86 0.60 5.76 -1.22
C ARG A 86 0.14 7.04 -1.94
N TYR A 87 0.71 8.18 -1.55
CA TYR A 87 0.65 9.41 -2.32
C TYR A 87 2.03 9.71 -2.90
N HIS A 88 2.18 9.52 -4.20
CA HIS A 88 3.42 9.81 -4.92
C HIS A 88 3.15 10.01 -6.41
N PRO A 89 3.83 10.94 -7.12
CA PRO A 89 3.56 11.21 -8.54
C PRO A 89 3.73 10.00 -9.47
N ALA A 90 4.59 9.05 -9.09
CA ALA A 90 4.88 7.86 -9.88
C ALA A 90 3.89 6.70 -9.69
N VAL A 91 2.83 6.88 -8.87
CA VAL A 91 1.84 5.82 -8.64
C VAL A 91 1.19 5.41 -9.96
N THR A 92 1.25 4.11 -10.25
CA THR A 92 0.54 3.47 -11.37
C THR A 92 -0.17 2.21 -10.90
N VAL A 93 -1.17 1.73 -11.64
CA VAL A 93 -1.85 0.46 -11.33
C VAL A 93 -0.85 -0.70 -11.23
N ARG A 94 0.12 -0.79 -12.14
CA ARG A 94 1.12 -1.87 -12.14
C ARG A 94 2.02 -1.83 -10.90
N GLU A 95 2.52 -0.65 -10.52
CA GLU A 95 3.31 -0.51 -9.28
C GLU A 95 2.48 -0.92 -8.06
N VAL A 96 1.23 -0.45 -7.98
CA VAL A 96 0.34 -0.78 -6.85
C VAL A 96 0.02 -2.28 -6.83
N SER A 97 -0.16 -2.93 -7.99
CA SER A 97 -0.35 -4.39 -8.08
C SER A 97 0.88 -5.17 -7.60
N ALA A 98 2.08 -4.73 -7.97
CA ALA A 98 3.33 -5.33 -7.50
C ALA A 98 3.43 -5.28 -5.97
N LEU A 99 3.14 -4.11 -5.39
CA LEU A 99 3.17 -3.92 -3.95
C LEU A 99 2.06 -4.69 -3.22
N ALA A 100 0.88 -4.86 -3.82
CA ALA A 100 -0.19 -5.68 -3.26
C ALA A 100 0.19 -7.16 -3.24
N MET A 101 0.84 -7.66 -4.29
CA MET A 101 1.39 -9.02 -4.36
C MET A 101 2.43 -9.24 -3.27
N LEU A 102 3.40 -8.33 -3.11
CA LEU A 102 4.40 -8.40 -2.04
C LEU A 102 3.77 -8.36 -0.63
N MET A 103 2.64 -7.67 -0.45
CA MET A 103 1.90 -7.70 0.81
C MET A 103 1.29 -9.08 1.11
N THR A 104 0.79 -9.81 0.09
CA THR A 104 0.33 -11.20 0.26
C THR A 104 1.45 -12.07 0.84
N TRP A 105 2.63 -12.01 0.22
CA TRP A 105 3.79 -12.81 0.67
C TRP A 105 4.25 -12.43 2.07
N LYS A 106 4.29 -11.13 2.36
CA LYS A 106 4.68 -10.63 3.69
C LYS A 106 3.73 -11.12 4.78
N CYS A 107 2.42 -11.06 4.55
CA CYS A 107 1.43 -11.52 5.52
C CYS A 107 1.49 -13.03 5.72
N ALA A 108 1.60 -13.79 4.63
CA ALA A 108 1.75 -15.25 4.67
C ALA A 108 3.01 -15.69 5.43
N LEU A 109 4.17 -15.07 5.13
CA LEU A 109 5.44 -15.40 5.78
C LEU A 109 5.41 -15.18 7.30
N LEU A 110 4.66 -14.18 7.76
CA LEU A 110 4.51 -13.87 9.18
C LEU A 110 3.40 -14.67 9.87
N GLY A 111 2.66 -15.51 9.15
CA GLY A 111 1.54 -16.29 9.69
C GLY A 111 0.38 -15.40 10.18
N ILE A 112 0.23 -14.19 9.64
CA ILE A 112 -0.86 -13.27 10.00
C ILE A 112 -2.04 -13.55 9.06
N PRO A 113 -3.29 -13.66 9.57
CA PRO A 113 -4.46 -14.03 8.78
C PRO A 113 -4.95 -12.87 7.90
N TYR A 114 -4.10 -12.43 6.98
CA TYR A 114 -4.39 -11.37 6.03
C TYR A 114 -3.90 -11.74 4.63
N GLY A 115 -4.69 -11.27 3.67
CA GLY A 115 -4.33 -11.17 2.28
C GLY A 115 -3.43 -10.00 1.96
N GLY A 116 -3.22 -9.76 0.66
CA GLY A 116 -2.43 -8.63 0.16
C GLY A 116 -3.28 -7.58 -0.52
N GLY A 117 -3.10 -6.32 -0.15
CA GLY A 117 -3.73 -5.20 -0.83
C GLY A 117 -2.79 -3.99 -0.90
N LYS A 118 -3.09 -3.04 -1.78
CA LYS A 118 -2.38 -1.77 -1.86
C LYS A 118 -3.23 -0.72 -2.52
N GLY A 119 -3.13 0.53 -2.09
CA GLY A 119 -3.77 1.65 -2.75
C GLY A 119 -2.79 2.77 -3.05
N GLY A 120 -3.23 3.72 -3.88
CA GLY A 120 -2.49 4.95 -4.08
C GLY A 120 -3.18 5.95 -4.98
N ILE A 121 -2.66 7.18 -4.94
CA ILE A 121 -3.07 8.31 -5.78
C ILE A 121 -1.80 8.99 -6.30
N ALA A 122 -1.78 9.30 -7.60
CA ALA A 122 -0.64 9.93 -8.27
C ALA A 122 -0.57 11.44 -7.99
N ILE A 123 -0.08 11.81 -6.80
CA ILE A 123 0.09 13.22 -6.38
C ILE A 123 1.42 13.43 -5.65
N GLU A 124 1.95 14.65 -5.69
CA GLU A 124 3.04 15.12 -4.81
C GLU A 124 2.41 15.78 -3.58
N PRO A 125 2.43 15.16 -2.39
CA PRO A 125 1.73 15.70 -1.21
C PRO A 125 2.15 17.12 -0.83
N LYS A 126 3.42 17.49 -1.08
CA LYS A 126 3.93 18.83 -0.77
C LYS A 126 3.34 19.94 -1.64
N SER A 127 2.73 19.58 -2.77
CA SER A 127 2.05 20.51 -3.67
C SER A 127 0.60 20.80 -3.27
N TYR A 128 0.13 20.21 -2.16
CA TYR A 128 -1.22 20.36 -1.64
C TYR A 128 -1.20 20.89 -0.21
N SER A 129 -2.20 21.70 0.13
CA SER A 129 -2.40 22.10 1.52
C SER A 129 -2.93 20.92 2.36
N VAL A 130 -2.85 21.03 3.69
CA VAL A 130 -3.43 20.02 4.60
C VAL A 130 -4.93 19.85 4.35
N GLY A 131 -5.65 20.94 4.09
CA GLY A 131 -7.08 20.90 3.78
C GLY A 131 -7.39 20.26 2.43
N GLU A 132 -6.55 20.49 1.42
CA GLU A 132 -6.65 19.79 0.13
C GLU A 132 -6.41 18.28 0.29
N LEU A 133 -5.37 17.87 1.03
CA LEU A 133 -5.07 16.46 1.32
C LEU A 133 -6.22 15.78 2.08
N GLU A 134 -6.84 16.48 3.02
CA GLU A 134 -8.03 15.97 3.72
C GLU A 134 -9.16 15.71 2.73
N ARG A 135 -9.52 16.69 1.88
CA ARG A 135 -10.59 16.53 0.88
C ARG A 135 -10.31 15.38 -0.08
N ILE A 136 -9.05 15.24 -0.55
CA ILE A 136 -8.61 14.13 -1.40
C ILE A 136 -8.81 12.79 -0.68
N THR A 137 -8.31 12.68 0.55
CA THR A 137 -8.37 11.45 1.34
C THR A 137 -9.82 11.02 1.58
N ARG A 138 -10.67 11.96 2.00
CA ARG A 138 -12.08 11.71 2.27
C ARG A 138 -12.80 11.29 1.01
N ARG A 139 -12.63 12.01 -0.10
CA ARG A 139 -13.30 11.64 -1.35
C ARG A 139 -12.85 10.27 -1.85
N TYR A 140 -11.55 9.96 -1.79
CA TYR A 140 -11.02 8.65 -2.15
C TYR A 140 -11.67 7.51 -1.35
N ILE A 141 -11.84 7.67 -0.03
CA ILE A 141 -12.50 6.66 0.80
C ILE A 141 -13.99 6.53 0.50
N SER A 142 -14.69 7.64 0.26
CA SER A 142 -16.11 7.59 -0.13
C SER A 142 -16.33 6.79 -1.42
N GLU A 143 -15.42 6.91 -2.39
CA GLU A 143 -15.49 6.13 -3.64
C GLU A 143 -15.22 4.63 -3.42
N LEU A 144 -14.40 4.28 -2.43
CA LEU A 144 -14.02 2.89 -2.13
C LEU A 144 -14.93 2.20 -1.11
N ILE A 145 -15.96 2.87 -0.60
CA ILE A 145 -16.76 2.41 0.55
C ILE A 145 -17.32 0.98 0.40
N LYS A 146 -17.59 0.54 -0.84
CA LYS A 146 -18.13 -0.79 -1.17
C LYS A 146 -17.06 -1.88 -1.27
N ASP A 147 -15.80 -1.48 -1.39
CA ASP A 147 -14.66 -2.36 -1.65
C ASP A 147 -13.78 -2.55 -0.42
N ILE A 148 -13.95 -1.72 0.62
CA ILE A 148 -13.17 -1.77 1.85
C ILE A 148 -14.05 -2.05 3.08
N GLY A 149 -13.45 -2.64 4.11
CA GLY A 149 -14.15 -3.06 5.30
C GLY A 149 -13.23 -3.79 6.28
N PRO A 150 -13.53 -3.82 7.59
CA PRO A 150 -12.72 -4.55 8.58
C PRO A 150 -12.55 -6.05 8.25
N GLU A 151 -13.52 -6.64 7.55
CA GLU A 151 -13.52 -8.05 7.13
C GLU A 151 -13.23 -8.22 5.64
N VAL A 152 -12.95 -7.14 4.91
CA VAL A 152 -12.78 -7.15 3.46
C VAL A 152 -11.39 -6.65 3.07
N ASP A 153 -11.11 -5.37 3.32
CA ASP A 153 -9.86 -4.72 2.95
C ASP A 153 -9.56 -3.59 3.93
N ILE A 154 -8.37 -3.62 4.53
CA ILE A 154 -7.94 -2.74 5.62
C ILE A 154 -6.72 -1.93 5.16
N PRO A 155 -6.89 -0.65 4.77
CA PRO A 155 -5.79 0.25 4.44
C PRO A 155 -4.79 0.51 5.59
N ALA A 156 -3.69 1.19 5.25
CA ALA A 156 -2.63 1.59 6.18
C ALA A 156 -1.85 2.80 5.61
N PRO A 157 -0.95 3.41 6.39
CA PRO A 157 -0.01 4.39 5.87
C PRO A 157 0.99 3.76 4.90
N ASP A 158 1.49 4.57 3.96
CA ASP A 158 2.63 4.30 3.10
C ASP A 158 3.34 5.64 2.78
N MET A 159 4.20 5.68 1.77
CA MET A 159 4.85 6.92 1.36
C MET A 159 3.82 8.01 1.02
N GLY A 160 4.04 9.21 1.56
CA GLY A 160 3.14 10.35 1.37
C GLY A 160 1.86 10.32 2.21
N THR A 161 1.65 9.31 3.06
CA THR A 161 0.53 9.25 4.01
C THR A 161 1.01 8.92 5.42
N SER A 162 0.24 9.33 6.42
CA SER A 162 0.61 9.23 7.84
C SER A 162 -0.61 8.85 8.70
N SER A 163 -0.45 8.86 10.02
CA SER A 163 -1.57 8.68 10.94
C SER A 163 -2.67 9.72 10.75
N ARG A 164 -2.35 10.92 10.25
CA ARG A 164 -3.34 11.97 9.95
C ARG A 164 -4.30 11.52 8.86
N GLU A 165 -3.77 11.04 7.74
CA GLU A 165 -4.60 10.53 6.63
C GLU A 165 -5.41 9.31 7.10
N MET A 166 -4.84 8.42 7.93
CA MET A 166 -5.59 7.30 8.48
C MET A 166 -6.75 7.73 9.39
N ALA A 167 -6.61 8.84 10.12
CA ALA A 167 -7.70 9.38 10.92
C ALA A 167 -8.86 9.86 10.03
N TRP A 168 -8.55 10.59 8.95
CA TRP A 168 -9.56 11.01 7.97
C TRP A 168 -10.22 9.83 7.26
N MET A 169 -9.45 8.77 6.94
CA MET A 169 -10.00 7.56 6.34
C MET A 169 -10.97 6.85 7.28
N MET A 170 -10.60 6.70 8.57
CA MET A 170 -11.49 6.10 9.58
C MET A 170 -12.77 6.92 9.73
N ASP A 171 -12.63 8.24 9.87
CA ASP A 171 -13.74 9.15 10.08
C ASP A 171 -14.73 9.10 8.92
N THR A 172 -14.25 9.26 7.67
CA THR A 172 -15.11 9.20 6.50
C THR A 172 -15.82 7.86 6.36
N TYR A 173 -15.12 6.74 6.56
CA TYR A 173 -15.78 5.44 6.49
C TYR A 173 -16.86 5.31 7.58
N SER A 174 -16.54 5.68 8.81
CA SER A 174 -17.45 5.60 9.97
C SER A 174 -18.71 6.44 9.79
N VAL A 175 -18.57 7.67 9.28
CA VAL A 175 -19.70 8.55 8.96
C VAL A 175 -20.61 7.90 7.91
N ASN A 176 -20.04 7.35 6.85
CA ASN A 176 -20.80 6.74 5.76
C ASN A 176 -21.56 5.48 6.18
N VAL A 177 -21.03 4.70 7.13
CA VAL A 177 -21.70 3.49 7.65
C VAL A 177 -22.54 3.75 8.91
N GLY A 178 -22.57 5.00 9.40
CA GLY A 178 -23.43 5.44 10.50
C GLY A 178 -22.96 5.06 11.91
N HIS A 179 -21.75 4.54 12.09
CA HIS A 179 -21.17 4.21 13.40
C HIS A 179 -19.65 4.18 13.34
N ALA A 180 -18.99 4.29 14.50
CA ALA A 180 -17.53 4.25 14.58
C ALA A 180 -16.98 2.87 14.20
N VAL A 181 -16.11 2.82 13.18
CA VAL A 181 -15.44 1.58 12.74
C VAL A 181 -13.92 1.73 12.81
N PRO A 182 -13.30 1.60 13.99
CA PRO A 182 -11.85 1.74 14.12
C PRO A 182 -11.06 0.71 13.32
N GLY A 183 -11.64 -0.47 13.07
CA GLY A 183 -11.00 -1.58 12.37
C GLY A 183 -10.76 -1.36 10.87
N ILE A 184 -11.34 -0.32 10.27
CA ILE A 184 -11.25 -0.08 8.83
C ILE A 184 -9.82 0.23 8.36
N VAL A 185 -8.98 0.79 9.22
CA VAL A 185 -7.64 1.25 8.85
C VAL A 185 -6.66 1.10 10.01
N THR A 186 -5.43 0.67 9.72
CA THR A 186 -4.36 0.62 10.72
C THR A 186 -3.46 1.85 10.67
N GLY A 187 -2.58 2.04 11.65
CA GLY A 187 -1.65 3.19 11.67
C GLY A 187 -2.27 4.52 12.12
N LYS A 188 -3.47 4.48 12.70
CA LYS A 188 -4.17 5.62 13.31
C LYS A 188 -3.43 6.24 14.50
N PRO A 189 -3.73 7.50 14.89
CA PRO A 189 -3.30 8.08 16.16
C PRO A 189 -3.76 7.25 17.36
N LEU A 190 -3.00 7.28 18.46
CA LEU A 190 -3.32 6.52 19.67
C LEU A 190 -4.69 6.87 20.25
N SER A 191 -5.09 8.15 20.20
CA SER A 191 -6.37 8.63 20.72
C SER A 191 -7.60 8.05 20.04
N ILE A 192 -7.47 7.47 18.83
CA ILE A 192 -8.59 6.89 18.07
C ILE A 192 -8.33 5.42 17.69
N GLY A 193 -7.70 4.66 18.58
CA GLY A 193 -7.48 3.23 18.40
C GLY A 193 -6.22 2.88 17.59
N GLY A 194 -5.21 3.74 17.62
CA GLY A 194 -3.85 3.42 17.19
C GLY A 194 -3.15 2.45 18.16
N SER A 195 -2.12 1.74 17.67
CA SER A 195 -1.35 0.81 18.48
C SER A 195 0.01 1.41 18.90
N ARG A 196 0.41 1.16 20.16
CA ARG A 196 1.74 1.54 20.66
C ARG A 196 2.82 0.77 19.90
N GLY A 197 3.96 1.42 19.67
CA GLY A 197 5.09 0.83 18.94
C GLY A 197 4.94 0.82 17.41
N ARG A 198 3.81 1.25 16.85
CA ARG A 198 3.58 1.35 15.40
C ARG A 198 4.61 2.20 14.67
N GLU A 199 5.06 3.30 15.28
CA GLU A 199 6.06 4.19 14.70
C GLU A 199 7.41 3.49 14.49
N LEU A 200 7.85 2.69 15.46
CA LEU A 200 9.14 2.00 15.45
C LEU A 200 9.08 0.61 14.79
N ALA A 201 7.89 0.11 14.45
CA ALA A 201 7.68 -1.30 14.10
C ALA A 201 8.55 -1.78 12.94
N THR A 202 8.58 -1.04 11.83
CA THR A 202 9.35 -1.42 10.64
C THR A 202 10.85 -1.37 10.90
N GLY A 203 11.35 -0.26 11.48
CA GLY A 203 12.78 -0.09 11.77
C GLY A 203 13.29 -1.11 12.79
N ARG A 204 12.51 -1.37 13.84
CA ARG A 204 12.82 -2.42 14.82
C ARG A 204 12.83 -3.80 14.17
N GLY A 205 11.90 -4.09 13.28
CA GLY A 205 11.86 -5.35 12.52
C GLY A 205 13.13 -5.55 11.69
N VAL A 206 13.56 -4.54 10.94
CA VAL A 206 14.81 -4.59 10.15
C VAL A 206 16.02 -4.83 11.05
N MET A 207 16.12 -4.10 12.17
CA MET A 207 17.20 -4.31 13.14
C MET A 207 17.23 -5.74 13.68
N ILE A 208 16.07 -6.30 14.03
CA ILE A 208 15.97 -7.69 14.50
C ILE A 208 16.45 -8.66 13.42
N VAL A 209 15.96 -8.52 12.18
CA VAL A 209 16.38 -9.39 11.07
C VAL A 209 17.89 -9.34 10.86
N VAL A 210 18.51 -8.15 10.88
CA VAL A 210 19.97 -8.00 10.76
C VAL A 210 20.71 -8.64 11.93
N ARG A 211 20.21 -8.45 13.16
CA ARG A 211 20.78 -9.07 14.36
C ARG A 211 20.79 -10.60 14.25
N GLU A 212 19.66 -11.20 13.90
CA GLU A 212 19.55 -12.66 13.74
C GLU A 212 20.42 -13.16 12.58
N ALA A 213 20.46 -12.42 11.45
CA ALA A 213 21.31 -12.77 10.32
C ALA A 213 22.82 -12.72 10.67
N LEU A 214 23.26 -11.81 11.54
CA LEU A 214 24.63 -11.81 12.05
C LEU A 214 24.89 -12.97 13.01
N ALA A 215 23.92 -13.28 13.88
CA ALA A 215 24.04 -14.37 14.85
C ALA A 215 24.24 -15.73 14.17
N THR A 216 23.54 -16.00 13.05
CA THR A 216 23.75 -17.24 12.26
C THR A 216 25.16 -17.37 11.68
N ARG A 217 25.92 -16.27 11.65
CA ARG A 217 27.33 -16.21 11.21
C ARG A 217 28.32 -16.03 12.36
N GLY A 218 27.87 -16.24 13.61
CA GLY A 218 28.69 -16.05 14.82
C GLY A 218 29.13 -14.61 15.07
N LYS A 219 28.41 -13.62 14.51
CA LYS A 219 28.70 -12.18 14.67
C LYS A 219 27.64 -11.50 15.52
N SER A 220 27.96 -10.33 16.06
CA SER A 220 27.02 -9.48 16.80
C SER A 220 26.94 -8.08 16.19
N LEU A 221 25.95 -7.30 16.64
CA LEU A 221 25.86 -5.87 16.30
C LEU A 221 26.93 -5.02 17.01
N VAL A 222 27.49 -5.51 18.12
CA VAL A 222 28.53 -4.79 18.86
C VAL A 222 29.78 -4.71 18.00
N GLY A 223 30.22 -3.49 17.70
CA GLY A 223 31.37 -3.23 16.82
C GLY A 223 31.08 -3.33 15.32
N ALA A 224 29.83 -3.63 14.92
CA ALA A 224 29.45 -3.62 13.51
C ALA A 224 29.35 -2.19 12.97
N ARG A 225 29.90 -1.96 11.77
CA ARG A 225 29.70 -0.71 11.02
C ARG A 225 28.48 -0.88 10.11
N VAL A 226 27.54 0.05 10.19
CA VAL A 226 26.28 0.03 9.44
C VAL A 226 26.16 1.30 8.63
N VAL A 227 25.72 1.18 7.37
CA VAL A 227 25.35 2.30 6.51
C VAL A 227 23.85 2.24 6.28
N ILE A 228 23.14 3.33 6.56
CA ILE A 228 21.70 3.45 6.35
C ILE A 228 21.47 4.49 5.25
N GLN A 229 20.77 4.08 4.19
CA GLN A 229 20.34 4.98 3.13
C GLN A 229 18.83 5.27 3.30
N GLY A 230 18.50 6.54 3.52
CA GLY A 230 17.13 7.02 3.81
C GLY A 230 16.98 7.52 5.25
N PHE A 231 16.37 8.71 5.40
CA PHE A 231 16.19 9.44 6.67
C PHE A 231 14.73 9.87 6.86
N GLY A 232 13.81 8.95 6.54
CA GLY A 232 12.37 9.14 6.68
C GLY A 232 11.81 8.67 8.01
#